data_AF-A0A3N5EKT6-F1
#
_entry.id   AF-A0A3N5EKT6-F1
#
_cell.length_a   1.000
_cell.length_b   1.000
_cell.length_c   1.000
_cell.angle_alpha   90.00
_cell.angle_beta   90.00
_cell.angle_gamma   90.00
#
_symmetry.space_group_name_H-M   'P 1'
#
loop_
_entity.id
_entity.type
_entity.pdbx_description
1 polymer ?
#
loop_
_entity_poly.entity_id
_entity_poly.type
_entity_poly.pdbx_seq_one_letter_code
_entity_poly.pdbx_strand_id
1 'polypeptide(L)'
;MTEETLPGGMVMVKIDGSKVKRLREQKGLTQLYVATAVQVTTDTISRWENKRYPSVKKENCIKLAETLGVTLEDILEQQEISNTAAEIDINNESHEEIKGVSHPQHKSWLIYAPVLAVLVMAAIGGWFFFLKPETSTISAHRILPRHCLPGQPFPVVIEVKNTPEKAVTLILREMLPSGAVLKKVSPALSTPPQAKDRELKWLEKIEAPTRFVYSITLKGKPGDVFKFAGNIAVSRDSENLRPVTGSDSIEINTFHWADSDGDNTLSDKEMLAVHDRFNTTDKLGIDLELIEKIWLGSGYRWNAKNSTCEILP
;
A
#
# COMPACT_ATOMS: atom_id res chain seq x y z
N MET A 1 -28.95 11.97 10.54
CA MET A 1 -28.86 11.46 9.15
C MET A 1 -28.20 12.53 8.30
N THR A 2 -27.02 12.26 7.75
CA THR A 2 -26.28 13.17 6.87
C THR A 2 -25.84 12.39 5.63
N GLU A 3 -26.71 12.35 4.62
CA GLU A 3 -26.43 11.68 3.35
C GLU A 3 -25.69 12.65 2.41
N GLU A 4 -24.36 12.74 2.56
CA GLU A 4 -23.52 13.51 1.63
C GLU A 4 -23.53 12.85 0.24
N THR A 5 -24.30 13.44 -0.68
CA THR A 5 -24.52 12.92 -2.02
C THR A 5 -23.58 13.59 -3.03
N LEU A 6 -22.56 12.85 -3.48
CA LEU A 6 -21.70 13.25 -4.60
C LEU A 6 -22.24 12.68 -5.92
N PRO A 7 -21.99 13.36 -7.07
CA PRO A 7 -22.58 12.99 -8.36
C PRO A 7 -21.97 11.66 -8.89
N GLY A 8 -22.61 10.55 -8.55
CA GLY A 8 -22.13 9.21 -8.91
C GLY A 8 -22.76 8.03 -8.16
N GLY A 9 -23.96 8.20 -7.58
CA GLY A 9 -24.81 7.11 -7.05
C GLY A 9 -24.32 6.37 -5.78
N MET A 10 -23.04 6.43 -5.43
CA MET A 10 -22.47 5.67 -4.31
C MET A 10 -22.75 6.32 -2.94
N VAL A 11 -23.76 5.81 -2.25
CA VAL A 11 -24.06 6.20 -0.85
C VAL A 11 -23.02 5.61 0.11
N MET A 12 -22.40 6.46 0.91
CA MET A 12 -21.44 6.09 1.96
C MET A 12 -22.12 6.18 3.33
N VAL A 13 -21.78 5.26 4.25
CA VAL A 13 -22.38 5.14 5.59
C VAL A 13 -21.30 4.86 6.63
N LYS A 14 -21.46 5.37 7.86
CA LYS A 14 -20.56 5.07 8.99
C LYS A 14 -20.98 3.82 9.75
N ILE A 15 -20.03 2.91 10.00
CA ILE A 15 -20.24 1.67 10.76
C ILE A 15 -19.50 1.66 12.11
N ASP A 16 -20.09 1.02 13.12
CA ASP A 16 -19.39 0.72 14.37
C ASP A 16 -18.54 -0.55 14.24
N GLY A 17 -17.28 -0.37 13.88
CA GLY A 17 -16.28 -1.46 13.78
C GLY A 17 -16.19 -2.35 15.03
N SER A 18 -16.38 -1.78 16.22
CA SER A 18 -16.36 -2.54 17.48
C SER A 18 -17.54 -3.51 17.59
N LYS A 19 -18.76 -3.06 17.24
CA LYS A 19 -19.98 -3.87 17.23
C LYS A 19 -19.92 -4.94 16.13
N VAL A 20 -19.44 -4.58 14.93
CA VAL A 20 -19.14 -5.51 13.82
C VAL A 20 -18.19 -6.63 14.26
N LYS A 21 -17.05 -6.29 14.88
CA LYS A 21 -16.07 -7.25 15.39
C LYS A 21 -16.70 -8.21 16.41
N ARG A 22 -17.42 -7.67 17.40
CA ARG A 22 -18.09 -8.45 18.44
C ARG A 22 -19.11 -9.43 17.85
N LEU A 23 -19.93 -8.99 16.89
CA LEU A 23 -20.92 -9.84 16.22
C LEU A 23 -20.25 -10.98 15.43
N ARG A 24 -19.14 -10.69 14.72
CA ARG A 24 -18.34 -11.72 14.02
C ARG A 24 -17.82 -12.76 15.00
N GLU A 25 -17.25 -12.33 16.13
CA GLU A 25 -16.63 -13.20 17.12
C GLU A 25 -17.68 -14.02 17.90
N GLN A 26 -18.84 -13.46 18.20
CA GLN A 26 -19.99 -14.18 18.77
C GLN A 26 -20.55 -15.28 17.85
N LYS A 27 -20.41 -15.13 16.53
CA LYS A 27 -20.78 -16.15 15.54
C LYS A 27 -19.63 -17.09 15.15
N GLY A 28 -18.47 -16.99 15.81
CA GLY A 28 -17.30 -17.84 15.54
C GLY A 28 -16.66 -17.64 14.15
N LEU A 29 -16.99 -16.56 13.45
CA LEU A 29 -16.58 -16.34 12.06
C LEU A 29 -15.16 -15.76 11.99
N THR A 30 -14.37 -16.22 11.01
CA THR A 30 -13.05 -15.64 10.73
C THR A 30 -13.18 -14.37 9.89
N GLN A 31 -12.23 -13.44 9.99
CA GLN A 31 -12.19 -12.26 9.12
C GLN A 31 -12.09 -12.64 7.63
N LEU A 32 -11.40 -13.75 7.31
CA LEU A 32 -11.31 -14.28 5.94
C LEU A 32 -12.67 -14.72 5.39
N TYR A 33 -13.48 -15.40 6.20
CA TYR A 33 -14.84 -15.82 5.82
C TYR A 33 -15.73 -14.61 5.52
N VAL A 34 -15.76 -13.62 6.43
CA VAL A 34 -16.55 -12.39 6.23
C VAL A 34 -16.04 -11.58 5.03
N ALA A 35 -14.72 -11.49 4.83
CA ALA A 35 -14.14 -10.83 3.67
C ALA A 35 -14.59 -11.48 2.35
N THR A 36 -14.62 -12.81 2.31
CA THR A 36 -15.05 -13.60 1.15
C THR A 36 -16.53 -13.37 0.85
N ALA A 37 -17.40 -13.43 1.87
CA ALA A 37 -18.84 -13.21 1.72
C ALA A 37 -19.19 -11.77 1.28
N VAL A 38 -18.50 -10.77 1.83
CA VAL A 38 -18.70 -9.34 1.51
C VAL A 38 -17.97 -8.92 0.21
N GLN A 39 -17.19 -9.81 -0.40
CA GLN A 39 -16.42 -9.58 -1.63
C GLN A 39 -15.37 -8.46 -1.48
N VAL A 40 -14.64 -8.47 -0.37
CA VAL A 40 -13.55 -7.53 -0.05
C VAL A 40 -12.32 -8.29 0.48
N THR A 41 -11.21 -7.59 0.72
CA THR A 41 -10.00 -8.23 1.29
C THR A 41 -10.09 -8.39 2.81
N THR A 42 -9.35 -9.33 3.37
CA THR A 42 -9.24 -9.53 4.84
C THR A 42 -8.70 -8.28 5.54
N ASP A 43 -7.79 -7.53 4.91
CA ASP A 43 -7.31 -6.23 5.39
C ASP A 43 -8.43 -5.17 5.38
N THR A 44 -9.32 -5.18 4.39
CA THR A 44 -10.52 -4.31 4.38
C THR A 44 -11.41 -4.57 5.60
N ILE A 45 -11.72 -5.83 5.93
CA ILE A 45 -12.50 -6.18 7.13
C ILE A 45 -11.76 -5.78 8.41
N SER A 46 -10.45 -6.06 8.49
CA SER A 46 -9.64 -5.69 9.66
C SER A 46 -9.59 -4.17 9.88
N ARG A 47 -9.53 -3.37 8.80
CA ARG A 47 -9.60 -1.90 8.87
C ARG A 47 -10.95 -1.37 9.35
N TRP A 48 -12.05 -2.01 8.94
CA TRP A 48 -13.40 -1.68 9.41
C TRP A 48 -13.56 -2.00 10.90
N GLU A 49 -13.21 -3.22 11.31
CA GLU A 49 -13.31 -3.67 12.71
C GLU A 49 -12.49 -2.81 13.68
N ASN A 50 -11.30 -2.37 13.26
CA ASN A 50 -10.41 -1.53 14.07
C ASN A 50 -10.63 -0.01 13.86
N LYS A 51 -11.82 0.41 13.40
CA LYS A 51 -12.25 1.82 13.16
C LYS A 51 -11.30 2.68 12.31
N ARG A 52 -10.42 2.08 11.48
CA ARG A 52 -9.45 2.84 10.65
C ARG A 52 -10.07 3.50 9.43
N TYR A 53 -11.17 2.96 8.92
CA TYR A 53 -11.98 3.54 7.85
C TYR A 53 -13.47 3.30 8.17
N PRO A 54 -14.13 4.16 8.96
CA PRO A 54 -15.52 3.95 9.37
C PRO A 54 -16.53 4.21 8.24
N SER A 55 -16.16 5.00 7.22
CA SER A 55 -17.01 5.29 6.07
C SER A 55 -16.90 4.18 5.02
N VAL A 56 -18.02 3.50 4.74
CA VAL A 56 -18.11 2.31 3.88
C VAL A 56 -19.28 2.45 2.91
N LYS A 57 -19.17 1.87 1.70
CA LYS A 57 -20.27 1.84 0.71
C LYS A 57 -21.48 1.10 1.31
N LYS A 58 -22.68 1.69 1.17
CA LYS A 58 -23.94 1.12 1.70
C LYS A 58 -24.18 -0.33 1.27
N GLU A 59 -23.86 -0.65 0.01
CA GLU A 59 -23.89 -2.01 -0.57
C GLU A 59 -23.07 -3.03 0.23
N ASN A 60 -21.85 -2.65 0.65
CA ASN A 60 -20.97 -3.51 1.42
C ASN A 60 -21.44 -3.62 2.87
N CYS A 61 -22.04 -2.56 3.44
CA CYS A 61 -22.67 -2.62 4.76
C CYS A 61 -23.87 -3.58 4.76
N ILE A 62 -24.67 -3.60 3.70
CA ILE A 62 -25.79 -4.55 3.55
C ILE A 62 -25.26 -6.00 3.54
N LYS A 63 -24.31 -6.32 2.66
CA LYS A 63 -23.65 -7.65 2.63
C LYS A 63 -23.04 -8.04 3.97
N LEU A 64 -22.46 -7.08 4.70
CA LEU A 64 -21.88 -7.29 6.02
C LEU A 64 -22.95 -7.59 7.09
N ALA A 65 -24.07 -6.87 7.08
CA ALA A 65 -25.20 -7.11 7.96
C ALA A 65 -25.86 -8.48 7.68
N GLU A 66 -26.04 -8.83 6.40
CA GLU A 66 -26.52 -10.15 5.94
C GLU A 66 -25.58 -11.28 6.42
N THR A 67 -24.27 -11.15 6.17
CA THR A 67 -23.24 -12.11 6.61
C THR A 67 -23.21 -12.27 8.13
N LEU A 68 -23.41 -11.17 8.86
CA LEU A 68 -23.49 -11.18 10.32
C LEU A 68 -24.90 -11.51 10.85
N GLY A 69 -25.90 -11.73 9.98
CA GLY A 69 -27.30 -12.01 10.32
C GLY A 69 -27.87 -11.03 11.34
N VAL A 70 -27.77 -9.73 11.05
CA VAL A 70 -28.32 -8.58 11.80
C VAL A 70 -28.90 -7.56 10.81
N THR A 71 -29.56 -6.49 11.29
CA THR A 71 -30.02 -5.42 10.38
C THR A 71 -28.88 -4.45 10.04
N LEU A 72 -29.09 -3.56 9.05
CA LEU A 72 -28.11 -2.54 8.69
C LEU A 72 -27.91 -1.53 9.84
N GLU A 73 -29.00 -1.13 10.48
CA GLU A 73 -29.07 -0.19 11.60
C GLU A 73 -28.26 -0.73 12.80
N ASP A 74 -28.21 -2.05 12.95
CA ASP A 74 -27.45 -2.73 13.99
C ASP A 74 -25.92 -2.63 13.82
N ILE A 75 -25.41 -2.27 12.64
CA ILE A 75 -23.97 -2.06 12.42
C ILE A 75 -23.58 -0.59 12.21
N LEU A 76 -24.53 0.36 12.23
CA LEU A 76 -24.23 1.78 12.07
C LEU A 76 -23.72 2.42 13.37
N GLU A 77 -22.97 3.51 13.21
CA GLU A 77 -22.52 4.33 14.35
C GLU A 77 -23.63 5.32 14.77
N GLN A 78 -24.32 5.06 15.89
CA GLN A 78 -25.25 6.03 16.48
C GLN A 78 -24.52 7.33 16.86
N GLN A 79 -25.10 8.48 16.50
CA GLN A 79 -24.64 9.79 16.99
C GLN A 79 -25.18 10.02 18.40
N GLU A 80 -24.35 9.77 19.41
CA GLU A 80 -24.60 10.20 20.80
C GLU A 80 -24.77 11.73 20.84
N ILE A 81 -26.00 12.19 21.12
CA ILE A 81 -26.26 13.61 21.41
C ILE A 81 -25.89 13.85 22.86
N SER A 82 -24.67 14.35 23.09
CA SER A 82 -24.24 14.78 24.41
C SER A 82 -25.12 15.93 24.91
N ASN A 83 -25.82 15.70 26.02
CA ASN A 83 -26.54 16.72 26.77
C ASN A 83 -26.10 16.65 28.24
N THR A 84 -25.57 17.76 28.75
CA THR A 84 -25.13 17.90 30.15
C THR A 84 -26.12 18.72 30.95
N ALA A 85 -26.78 18.10 31.93
CA ALA A 85 -27.34 18.72 33.15
C ALA A 85 -27.97 17.64 34.05
N ALA A 86 -28.16 17.79 35.37
CA ALA A 86 -27.41 18.48 36.43
C ALA A 86 -28.18 18.25 37.75
N GLU A 87 -27.54 17.64 38.76
CA GLU A 87 -27.98 17.60 40.19
C GLU A 87 -29.36 16.91 40.43
N ILE A 88 -29.75 16.42 41.61
CA ILE A 88 -29.74 16.99 42.98
C ILE A 88 -29.32 15.94 44.05
N ASP A 89 -28.89 16.45 45.20
CA ASP A 89 -28.35 15.78 46.40
C ASP A 89 -29.44 15.25 47.39
N ILE A 90 -29.02 14.86 48.60
CA ILE A 90 -29.72 14.71 49.89
C ILE A 90 -29.80 13.27 50.48
N ASN A 91 -29.13 13.17 51.64
CA ASN A 91 -29.23 12.29 52.82
C ASN A 91 -30.59 11.56 53.09
N ASN A 92 -30.71 10.56 53.98
CA ASN A 92 -29.94 10.26 55.21
C ASN A 92 -30.12 8.80 55.72
N GLU A 93 -29.42 8.42 56.81
CA GLU A 93 -29.78 7.48 57.93
C GLU A 93 -30.71 6.24 57.73
N SER A 94 -30.61 5.11 58.44
CA SER A 94 -29.64 4.43 59.33
C SER A 94 -30.28 3.09 59.84
N HIS A 95 -29.67 2.39 60.83
CA HIS A 95 -30.07 1.09 61.45
C HIS A 95 -29.71 -0.18 60.63
N GLU A 96 -29.30 -1.37 61.13
CA GLU A 96 -28.84 -2.03 62.39
C GLU A 96 -29.15 -3.55 62.19
N GLU A 97 -28.47 -4.58 62.72
CA GLU A 97 -27.19 -4.70 63.44
C GLU A 97 -26.07 -5.19 62.45
N ILE A 98 -25.48 -6.41 62.36
CA ILE A 98 -25.40 -7.60 63.25
C ILE A 98 -23.99 -8.24 63.23
N LYS A 99 -23.60 -8.89 64.35
CA LYS A 99 -22.34 -9.65 64.57
C LYS A 99 -21.91 -10.59 63.42
N GLY A 100 -20.62 -10.87 63.17
CA GLY A 100 -19.37 -10.37 63.80
C GLY A 100 -18.33 -11.48 64.08
N VAL A 101 -17.03 -11.20 63.85
CA VAL A 101 -15.83 -11.97 64.26
C VAL A 101 -14.60 -11.01 64.28
N SER A 102 -13.46 -11.38 64.88
CA SER A 102 -12.58 -10.45 65.62
C SER A 102 -11.08 -10.42 65.27
N HIS A 103 -10.47 -9.22 65.43
CA HIS A 103 -9.02 -8.92 65.66
C HIS A 103 -7.99 -9.24 64.52
N PRO A 104 -6.79 -8.60 64.50
CA PRO A 104 -6.47 -7.18 64.77
C PRO A 104 -5.50 -6.52 63.73
N GLN A 105 -5.16 -5.26 64.01
CA GLN A 105 -4.31 -4.30 63.25
C GLN A 105 -3.01 -4.81 62.57
N HIS A 106 -2.70 -4.25 61.38
CA HIS A 106 -1.35 -3.68 61.11
C HIS A 106 -1.33 -2.60 59.99
N LYS A 107 -0.30 -1.75 59.96
CA LYS A 107 -0.08 -0.71 58.92
C LYS A 107 0.51 -1.28 57.62
N SER A 108 0.03 -0.84 56.45
CA SER A 108 0.46 -1.32 55.12
C SER A 108 0.71 -0.22 54.05
N TRP A 109 0.93 1.04 54.46
CA TRP A 109 1.24 2.19 53.56
C TRP A 109 2.41 1.93 52.58
N LEU A 110 3.38 1.10 52.95
CA LEU A 110 4.62 0.86 52.20
C LEU A 110 4.44 0.10 50.86
N ILE A 111 3.26 -0.43 50.56
CA ILE A 111 3.03 -1.28 49.37
C ILE A 111 2.66 -0.45 48.12
N TYR A 112 2.14 0.77 48.27
CA TYR A 112 1.69 1.59 47.13
C TYR A 112 2.83 2.28 46.37
N ALA A 113 3.95 2.58 47.05
CA ALA A 113 5.11 3.24 46.44
C ALA A 113 5.73 2.47 45.24
N PRO A 114 6.03 1.15 45.32
CA PRO A 114 6.56 0.43 44.17
C PRO A 114 5.55 0.31 43.01
N VAL A 115 4.25 0.18 43.30
CA VAL A 115 3.20 0.13 42.27
C VAL A 115 3.13 1.46 41.51
N LEU A 116 3.16 2.58 42.22
CA LEU A 116 3.21 3.91 41.61
C LEU A 116 4.49 4.12 40.79
N ALA A 117 5.64 3.67 41.27
CA ALA A 117 6.90 3.75 40.52
C ALA A 117 6.87 2.91 39.22
N VAL A 118 6.27 1.72 39.25
CA VAL A 118 6.06 0.90 38.04
C VAL A 118 5.08 1.58 37.07
N LEU A 119 3.99 2.17 37.55
CA LEU A 119 3.05 2.91 36.70
C LEU A 119 3.70 4.17 36.09
N VAL A 120 4.54 4.90 36.83
CA VAL A 120 5.29 6.04 36.31
C VAL A 120 6.34 5.59 35.29
N MET A 121 7.06 4.49 35.51
CA MET A 121 7.97 3.93 34.50
C MET A 121 7.23 3.42 33.25
N ALA A 122 6.03 2.85 33.41
CA ALA A 122 5.20 2.44 32.28
C ALA A 122 4.66 3.66 31.50
N ALA A 123 4.28 4.74 32.20
CA ALA A 123 3.86 6.00 31.58
C ALA A 123 5.02 6.69 30.85
N ILE A 124 6.21 6.76 31.44
CA ILE A 124 7.43 7.30 30.81
C ILE A 124 7.86 6.43 29.63
N GLY A 125 7.84 5.10 29.77
CA GLY A 125 8.16 4.16 28.71
C GLY A 125 7.18 4.25 27.53
N GLY A 126 5.88 4.34 27.82
CA GLY A 126 4.83 4.59 26.84
C GLY A 126 5.01 5.94 26.15
N TRP A 127 5.21 7.02 26.91
CA TRP A 127 5.53 8.36 26.39
C TRP A 127 6.73 8.31 25.45
N PHE A 128 7.83 7.67 25.83
CA PHE A 128 9.04 7.53 24.99
C PHE A 128 8.83 6.62 23.76
N PHE A 129 7.83 5.73 23.78
CA PHE A 129 7.45 4.90 22.63
C PHE A 129 6.55 5.67 21.65
N PHE A 130 5.60 6.47 22.17
CA PHE A 130 4.68 7.31 21.39
C PHE A 130 5.31 8.63 20.90
N LEU A 131 6.35 9.15 21.55
CA LEU A 131 7.12 10.31 21.08
C LEU A 131 8.24 9.97 20.09
N LYS A 132 8.38 8.71 19.65
CA LYS A 132 9.21 8.41 18.48
C LYS A 132 8.56 9.09 17.27
N PRO A 133 9.19 10.11 16.64
CA PRO A 133 8.64 10.66 15.41
C PRO A 133 8.66 9.54 14.36
N GLU A 134 7.58 9.39 13.60
CA GLU A 134 7.61 8.56 12.41
C GLU A 134 8.61 9.20 11.43
N THR A 135 9.80 8.63 11.35
CA THR A 135 10.84 9.11 10.42
C THR A 135 10.36 8.80 9.01
N SER A 136 9.77 9.82 8.36
CA SER A 136 9.25 9.82 6.99
C SER A 136 10.38 9.66 5.96
N THR A 137 10.97 8.47 6.02
CA THR A 137 12.15 8.04 5.28
C THR A 137 11.72 7.73 3.86
N ILE A 138 11.83 8.75 3.02
CA ILE A 138 11.64 8.63 1.57
C ILE A 138 12.52 7.50 1.04
N SER A 139 11.88 6.61 0.28
CA SER A 139 12.43 5.37 -0.26
C SER A 139 12.09 5.25 -1.74
N ALA A 140 12.95 4.61 -2.52
CA ALA A 140 12.71 4.33 -3.93
C ALA A 140 12.69 2.83 -4.19
N HIS A 141 11.74 2.37 -5.00
CA HIS A 141 11.54 0.97 -5.33
C HIS A 141 11.30 0.77 -6.83
N ARG A 142 12.16 -0.03 -7.46
CA ARG A 142 12.21 -0.30 -8.89
C ARG A 142 11.47 -1.58 -9.25
N ILE A 143 10.52 -1.44 -10.16
CA ILE A 143 9.76 -2.50 -10.80
C ILE A 143 10.31 -2.63 -12.22
N LEU A 144 10.89 -3.80 -12.49
CA LEU A 144 11.59 -4.16 -13.72
C LEU A 144 11.09 -5.57 -14.12
N PRO A 145 10.76 -5.83 -15.39
CA PRO A 145 10.46 -7.18 -15.87
C PRO A 145 11.61 -8.16 -15.60
N ARG A 146 11.30 -9.46 -15.47
CA ARG A 146 12.31 -10.51 -15.27
C ARG A 146 13.19 -10.70 -16.50
N HIS A 147 12.58 -10.62 -17.67
CA HIS A 147 13.21 -10.80 -18.96
C HIS A 147 12.66 -9.85 -20.02
N CYS A 148 13.31 -9.79 -21.18
CA CYS A 148 12.84 -9.06 -22.36
C CYS A 148 13.32 -9.71 -23.67
N LEU A 149 12.61 -9.44 -24.78
CA LEU A 149 13.03 -9.86 -26.11
C LEU A 149 14.21 -9.01 -26.63
N PRO A 150 15.19 -9.59 -27.35
CA PRO A 150 16.34 -8.86 -27.89
C PRO A 150 15.93 -7.62 -28.70
N GLY A 151 16.36 -6.43 -28.25
CA GLY A 151 16.09 -5.17 -28.94
C GLY A 151 14.66 -4.63 -28.81
N GLN A 152 13.73 -5.32 -28.14
CA GLN A 152 12.36 -4.84 -27.95
C GLN A 152 12.29 -3.78 -26.83
N PRO A 153 11.43 -2.74 -26.94
CA PRO A 153 11.18 -1.81 -25.84
C PRO A 153 10.42 -2.50 -24.69
N PHE A 154 10.87 -2.27 -23.46
CA PHE A 154 10.17 -2.66 -22.23
C PHE A 154 10.11 -1.48 -21.24
N PRO A 155 9.16 -1.48 -20.27
CA PRO A 155 9.05 -0.44 -19.25
C PRO A 155 9.94 -0.72 -18.03
N VAL A 156 10.41 0.34 -17.38
CA VAL A 156 10.95 0.31 -16.02
C VAL A 156 10.29 1.42 -15.21
N VAL A 157 9.77 1.09 -14.04
CA VAL A 157 9.12 2.03 -13.12
C VAL A 157 9.94 2.12 -11.84
N ILE A 158 10.20 3.33 -11.35
CA ILE A 158 10.74 3.58 -10.01
C ILE A 158 9.68 4.35 -9.22
N GLU A 159 9.07 3.68 -8.25
CA GLU A 159 8.11 4.27 -7.34
C GLU A 159 8.85 4.89 -6.15
N VAL A 160 8.70 6.20 -5.95
CA VAL A 160 9.18 6.88 -4.75
C VAL A 160 8.04 6.92 -3.72
N LYS A 161 8.27 6.26 -2.59
CA LYS A 161 7.30 6.00 -1.53
C LYS A 161 7.75 6.62 -0.20
N ASN A 162 6.75 6.83 0.67
CA ASN A 162 6.80 7.60 1.90
C ASN A 162 6.86 9.12 1.64
N THR A 163 5.85 9.86 2.12
CA THR A 163 5.73 11.31 1.98
C THR A 163 6.28 12.01 3.22
N PRO A 164 7.21 12.97 3.08
CA PRO A 164 7.55 13.87 4.18
C PRO A 164 6.35 14.79 4.48
N GLU A 165 6.19 15.21 5.75
CA GLU A 165 5.11 16.13 6.18
C GLU A 165 5.05 17.46 5.41
N LYS A 166 6.13 17.83 4.73
CA LYS A 166 6.28 19.02 3.91
C LYS A 166 7.13 18.66 2.70
N ALA A 167 6.78 19.21 1.54
CA ALA A 167 7.49 19.05 0.27
C ALA A 167 9.02 19.00 0.41
N VAL A 168 9.68 18.13 -0.36
CA VAL A 168 11.15 18.15 -0.50
C VAL A 168 11.56 18.04 -1.96
N THR A 169 12.75 18.53 -2.27
CA THR A 169 13.40 18.26 -3.55
C THR A 169 14.13 16.93 -3.46
N LEU A 170 13.85 16.04 -4.39
CA LEU A 170 14.50 14.76 -4.61
C LEU A 170 15.44 14.87 -5.82
N ILE A 171 16.66 14.37 -5.69
CA ILE A 171 17.49 13.99 -6.84
C ILE A 171 17.36 12.47 -6.98
N LEU A 172 16.93 11.98 -8.14
CA LEU A 172 16.95 10.56 -8.48
C LEU A 172 17.95 10.34 -9.61
N ARG A 173 18.84 9.36 -9.43
CA ARG A 173 19.85 8.94 -10.41
C ARG A 173 19.69 7.45 -10.69
N GLU A 174 19.59 7.07 -11.94
CA GLU A 174 19.48 5.66 -12.38
C GLU A 174 20.56 5.39 -13.44
N MET A 175 21.43 4.40 -13.21
CA MET A 175 22.54 4.06 -14.09
C MET A 175 22.15 2.91 -15.02
N LEU A 176 21.98 3.21 -16.31
CA LEU A 176 21.63 2.22 -17.32
C LEU A 176 22.79 1.24 -17.62
N PRO A 177 22.50 -0.04 -17.89
CA PRO A 177 23.50 -1.00 -18.32
C PRO A 177 24.12 -0.64 -19.68
N SER A 178 25.32 -1.16 -19.93
CA SER A 178 25.95 -1.10 -21.26
C SER A 178 25.09 -1.80 -22.31
N GLY A 179 24.85 -1.17 -23.45
CA GLY A 179 24.00 -1.70 -24.52
C GLY A 179 22.51 -1.31 -24.41
N ALA A 180 22.10 -0.61 -23.35
CA ALA A 180 20.79 0.04 -23.27
C ALA A 180 20.70 1.25 -24.21
N VAL A 181 19.51 1.47 -24.78
CA VAL A 181 19.15 2.70 -25.51
C VAL A 181 17.80 3.20 -25.00
N LEU A 182 17.77 4.41 -24.45
CA LEU A 182 16.57 5.08 -23.99
C LEU A 182 15.62 5.39 -25.17
N LYS A 183 14.31 5.21 -24.95
CA LYS A 183 13.25 5.50 -25.94
C LYS A 183 12.40 6.70 -25.53
N LYS A 184 11.76 6.64 -24.36
CA LYS A 184 10.98 7.73 -23.75
C LYS A 184 11.09 7.69 -22.23
N VAL A 185 10.68 8.78 -21.58
CA VAL A 185 10.82 9.02 -20.14
C VAL A 185 9.73 9.95 -19.63
N SER A 186 9.25 9.73 -18.40
CA SER A 186 8.23 10.55 -17.72
C SER A 186 8.38 10.43 -16.19
N PRO A 187 8.58 11.51 -15.40
CA PRO A 187 8.75 12.91 -15.82
C PRO A 187 9.95 13.14 -16.73
N ALA A 188 10.05 14.35 -17.30
CA ALA A 188 11.18 14.73 -18.13
C ALA A 188 12.49 14.73 -17.33
N LEU A 189 13.60 14.39 -17.98
CA LEU A 189 14.92 14.38 -17.35
C LEU A 189 15.41 15.81 -17.11
N SER A 190 15.93 16.08 -15.91
CA SER A 190 16.47 17.39 -15.52
C SER A 190 17.85 17.67 -16.11
N THR A 191 18.44 16.69 -16.80
CA THR A 191 19.60 16.84 -17.67
C THR A 191 19.46 15.82 -18.80
N PRO A 192 19.54 16.22 -20.09
CA PRO A 192 19.49 15.26 -21.20
C PRO A 192 20.73 14.35 -21.15
N PRO A 193 20.58 13.01 -21.31
CA PRO A 193 21.72 12.10 -21.32
C PRO A 193 22.67 12.44 -22.48
N GLN A 194 23.95 12.64 -22.17
CA GLN A 194 24.97 12.80 -23.21
C GLN A 194 25.22 11.45 -23.91
N ALA A 195 25.72 11.45 -25.14
CA ALA A 195 25.83 10.22 -25.96
C ALA A 195 26.77 9.12 -25.40
N LYS A 196 27.53 9.39 -24.33
CA LYS A 196 28.32 8.40 -23.56
C LYS A 196 27.84 8.23 -22.11
N ASP A 197 26.93 9.08 -21.67
CA ASP A 197 26.39 9.04 -20.32
C ASP A 197 25.27 8.00 -20.25
N ARG A 198 25.21 7.30 -19.11
CA ARG A 198 24.21 6.28 -18.81
C ARG A 198 23.41 6.62 -17.56
N GLU A 199 23.70 7.76 -16.91
CA GLU A 199 22.88 8.29 -15.82
C GLU A 199 21.61 8.95 -16.37
N LEU A 200 20.45 8.43 -15.98
CA LEU A 200 19.18 9.14 -16.04
C LEU A 200 19.03 9.93 -14.74
N LYS A 201 18.85 11.25 -14.85
CA LYS A 201 18.82 12.16 -13.71
C LYS A 201 17.55 13.01 -13.69
N TRP A 202 16.84 12.94 -12.57
CA TRP A 202 15.70 13.79 -12.25
C TRP A 202 15.96 14.62 -10.99
N LEU A 203 15.39 15.82 -10.96
CA LEU A 203 15.37 16.77 -9.86
C LEU A 203 13.92 17.25 -9.71
N GLU A 204 13.16 16.62 -8.82
CA GLU A 204 11.71 16.86 -8.68
C GLU A 204 11.34 17.30 -7.27
N LYS A 205 10.30 18.12 -7.14
CA LYS A 205 9.73 18.52 -5.86
C LYS A 205 8.55 17.59 -5.54
N ILE A 206 8.75 16.64 -4.62
CA ILE A 206 7.70 15.66 -4.26
C ILE A 206 6.92 16.07 -3.01
N GLU A 207 5.60 15.93 -3.15
CA GLU A 207 4.57 16.15 -2.12
C GLU A 207 3.64 14.92 -1.96
N ALA A 208 3.61 14.03 -2.95
CA ALA A 208 2.83 12.79 -2.97
C ALA A 208 3.68 11.62 -3.54
N PRO A 209 3.29 10.34 -3.32
CA PRO A 209 3.97 9.20 -3.91
C PRO A 209 4.02 9.32 -5.43
N THR A 210 5.21 9.21 -6.02
CA THR A 210 5.45 9.60 -7.42
C THR A 210 6.17 8.48 -8.17
N ARG A 211 5.75 8.26 -9.43
CA ARG A 211 6.34 7.25 -10.33
C ARG A 211 7.25 7.93 -11.36
N PHE A 212 8.51 7.51 -11.40
CA PHE A 212 9.44 7.82 -12.48
C PHE A 212 9.45 6.62 -13.43
N VAL A 213 9.12 6.81 -14.69
CA VAL A 213 8.96 5.72 -15.65
C VAL A 213 9.75 6.01 -16.92
N TYR A 214 10.43 4.99 -17.42
CA TYR A 214 11.18 5.06 -18.67
C TYR A 214 11.01 3.78 -19.48
N SER A 215 11.25 3.87 -20.79
CA SER A 215 11.38 2.68 -21.64
C SER A 215 12.74 2.68 -22.33
N ILE A 216 13.38 1.50 -22.35
CA ILE A 216 14.66 1.24 -23.01
C ILE A 216 14.55 -0.02 -23.89
N THR A 217 15.47 -0.14 -24.84
CA THR A 217 15.79 -1.39 -25.54
C THR A 217 17.18 -1.86 -25.14
N LEU A 218 17.37 -3.15 -24.86
CA LEU A 218 18.69 -3.75 -24.63
C LEU A 218 19.21 -4.44 -25.91
N LYS A 219 20.52 -4.29 -26.17
CA LYS A 219 21.23 -5.02 -27.22
C LYS A 219 22.09 -6.13 -26.60
N GLY A 220 21.75 -7.38 -26.90
CA GLY A 220 22.47 -8.59 -26.47
C GLY A 220 21.84 -9.83 -27.09
N LYS A 221 22.19 -11.00 -26.56
CA LYS A 221 21.71 -12.33 -26.96
C LYS A 221 20.85 -12.94 -25.84
N PRO A 222 20.00 -13.95 -26.16
CA PRO A 222 19.36 -14.76 -25.13
C PRO A 222 20.38 -15.33 -24.13
N GLY A 223 20.11 -15.17 -22.83
CA GLY A 223 21.01 -15.50 -21.72
C GLY A 223 21.92 -14.36 -21.24
N ASP A 224 21.99 -13.23 -21.94
CA ASP A 224 22.72 -12.05 -21.44
C ASP A 224 21.93 -11.37 -20.29
N VAL A 225 22.55 -11.26 -19.12
CA VAL A 225 21.95 -10.61 -17.93
C VAL A 225 22.50 -9.19 -17.75
N PHE A 226 21.59 -8.21 -17.66
CA PHE A 226 21.90 -6.79 -17.52
C PHE A 226 21.49 -6.29 -16.13
N LYS A 227 22.36 -5.49 -15.49
CA LYS A 227 22.12 -4.90 -14.17
C LYS A 227 21.97 -3.38 -14.25
N PHE A 228 21.06 -2.82 -13.46
CA PHE A 228 20.94 -1.38 -13.26
C PHE A 228 21.08 -1.08 -11.76
N ALA A 229 21.61 0.10 -11.45
CA ALA A 229 21.73 0.59 -10.08
C ALA A 229 21.29 2.05 -10.03
N GLY A 230 20.48 2.40 -9.03
CA GLY A 230 20.01 3.77 -8.83
C GLY A 230 20.20 4.22 -7.39
N ASN A 231 20.24 5.53 -7.19
CA ASN A 231 20.30 6.17 -5.89
C ASN A 231 19.40 7.41 -5.86
N ILE A 232 18.81 7.69 -4.69
CA ILE A 232 18.15 8.95 -4.40
C ILE A 232 18.94 9.76 -3.36
N ALA A 233 18.82 11.09 -3.45
CA ALA A 233 19.24 12.05 -2.43
C ALA A 233 18.12 13.05 -2.20
N VAL A 234 17.97 13.57 -0.98
CA VAL A 234 16.89 14.53 -0.64
C VAL A 234 17.48 15.82 -0.08
N SER A 235 16.81 16.96 -0.31
CA SER A 235 17.38 18.29 0.01
C SER A 235 17.69 18.57 1.48
N ARG A 236 17.17 17.76 2.42
CA ARG A 236 17.50 17.86 3.86
C ARG A 236 18.64 16.92 4.30
N ASP A 237 19.08 16.05 3.41
CA ASP A 237 19.96 14.91 3.70
C ASP A 237 20.63 14.46 2.38
N SER A 238 21.39 15.37 1.77
CA SER A 238 21.90 15.20 0.40
C SER A 238 23.20 14.39 0.31
N GLU A 239 23.90 14.22 1.43
CA GLU A 239 25.14 13.44 1.53
C GLU A 239 24.84 11.94 1.68
N ASN A 240 23.77 11.59 2.39
CA ASN A 240 23.33 10.19 2.55
C ASN A 240 22.53 9.72 1.34
N LEU A 241 23.24 9.30 0.30
CA LEU A 241 22.67 8.59 -0.84
C LEU A 241 21.95 7.30 -0.38
N ARG A 242 20.71 7.11 -0.82
CA ARG A 242 19.91 5.92 -0.50
C ARG A 242 19.68 5.10 -1.77
N PRO A 243 19.94 3.78 -1.79
CA PRO A 243 19.83 2.98 -3.00
C PRO A 243 18.37 2.80 -3.44
N VAL A 244 18.16 2.72 -4.76
CA VAL A 244 16.89 2.31 -5.36
C VAL A 244 16.75 0.80 -5.19
N THR A 245 15.86 0.40 -4.28
CA THR A 245 15.55 -1.01 -3.96
C THR A 245 14.72 -1.69 -5.06
N GLY A 246 14.44 -2.99 -4.94
CA GLY A 246 13.59 -3.73 -5.87
C GLY A 246 14.40 -4.59 -6.84
N SER A 247 13.82 -4.90 -8.01
CA SER A 247 14.46 -5.73 -9.03
C SER A 247 15.68 -5.02 -9.63
N ASP A 248 16.88 -5.60 -9.46
CA ASP A 248 18.13 -4.99 -9.88
C ASP A 248 18.59 -5.35 -11.31
N SER A 249 18.07 -6.47 -11.84
CA SER A 249 18.56 -7.15 -13.05
C SER A 249 17.44 -7.67 -13.94
N ILE A 250 17.75 -7.82 -15.23
CA ILE A 250 16.87 -8.37 -16.29
C ILE A 250 17.69 -9.27 -17.23
N GLU A 251 17.09 -10.36 -17.69
CA GLU A 251 17.68 -11.26 -18.70
C GLU A 251 17.15 -10.94 -20.11
N ILE A 252 17.97 -11.04 -21.15
CA ILE A 252 17.44 -11.16 -22.51
C ILE A 252 17.03 -12.61 -22.73
N ASN A 253 15.79 -12.86 -23.16
CA ASN A 253 15.25 -14.20 -23.36
C ASN A 253 14.33 -14.24 -24.60
N THR A 254 13.74 -15.39 -24.94
CA THR A 254 12.78 -15.54 -26.06
C THR A 254 11.33 -15.28 -25.65
N PHE A 255 11.11 -14.77 -24.44
CA PHE A 255 9.81 -14.43 -23.88
C PHE A 255 9.56 -12.91 -23.88
N HIS A 256 8.31 -12.52 -24.16
CA HIS A 256 7.85 -11.15 -24.07
C HIS A 256 7.93 -10.66 -22.61
N TRP A 257 8.28 -9.39 -22.38
CA TRP A 257 8.51 -8.88 -21.01
C TRP A 257 7.25 -8.87 -20.12
N ALA A 258 6.06 -8.94 -20.74
CA ALA A 258 4.78 -9.03 -20.04
C ALA A 258 4.38 -10.47 -19.64
N ASP A 259 4.87 -11.47 -20.36
CA ASP A 259 4.75 -12.89 -20.02
C ASP A 259 5.71 -13.13 -18.84
N SER A 260 5.17 -13.42 -17.67
CA SER A 260 5.86 -13.24 -16.38
C SER A 260 6.37 -14.54 -15.76
N ASP A 261 5.86 -15.68 -16.23
CA ASP A 261 6.36 -17.02 -15.91
C ASP A 261 6.98 -17.77 -17.11
N GLY A 262 6.77 -17.31 -18.35
CA GLY A 262 7.48 -17.76 -19.55
C GLY A 262 6.79 -18.90 -20.28
N ASP A 263 5.46 -18.92 -20.34
CA ASP A 263 4.68 -20.02 -20.95
C ASP A 263 4.37 -19.82 -22.45
N ASN A 264 4.80 -18.71 -23.04
CA ASN A 264 4.51 -18.26 -24.41
C ASN A 264 3.04 -17.86 -24.66
N THR A 265 2.26 -17.57 -23.62
CA THR A 265 0.95 -16.90 -23.70
C THR A 265 0.96 -15.57 -22.94
N LEU A 266 -0.21 -14.97 -22.72
CA LEU A 266 -0.42 -13.94 -21.71
C LEU A 266 -1.74 -14.24 -21.00
N SER A 267 -1.72 -14.39 -19.68
CA SER A 267 -2.93 -14.59 -18.89
C SER A 267 -3.62 -13.28 -18.50
N ASP A 268 -4.93 -13.31 -18.21
CA ASP A 268 -5.68 -12.16 -17.68
C ASP A 268 -4.99 -11.50 -16.47
N LYS A 269 -4.42 -12.34 -15.60
CA LYS A 269 -3.64 -11.96 -14.41
C LYS A 269 -2.41 -11.11 -14.78
N GLU A 270 -1.79 -11.37 -15.92
CA GLU A 270 -0.62 -10.66 -16.41
C GLU A 270 -0.99 -9.41 -17.19
N MET A 271 -2.06 -9.45 -17.98
CA MET A 271 -2.61 -8.25 -18.61
C MET A 271 -3.07 -7.23 -17.55
N LEU A 272 -3.71 -7.68 -16.46
CA LEU A 272 -3.99 -6.86 -15.28
C LEU A 272 -2.71 -6.34 -14.61
N ALA A 273 -1.68 -7.18 -14.43
CA ALA A 273 -0.41 -6.76 -13.87
C ALA A 273 0.33 -5.72 -14.75
N VAL A 274 0.20 -5.81 -16.08
CA VAL A 274 0.68 -4.81 -17.03
C VAL A 274 -0.10 -3.50 -16.84
N HIS A 275 -1.42 -3.56 -16.83
CA HIS A 275 -2.29 -2.40 -16.66
C HIS A 275 -2.05 -1.65 -15.33
N ASP A 276 -1.91 -2.35 -14.21
CA ASP A 276 -1.74 -1.72 -12.88
C ASP A 276 -0.34 -1.10 -12.67
N ARG A 277 0.70 -1.79 -13.17
CA ARG A 277 2.10 -1.34 -13.04
C ARG A 277 2.46 -0.29 -14.08
N PHE A 278 1.94 -0.43 -15.29
CA PHE A 278 2.38 0.30 -16.48
C PHE A 278 1.24 1.02 -17.21
N ASN A 279 0.13 1.38 -16.54
CA ASN A 279 -1.02 2.10 -17.13
C ASN A 279 -0.65 3.29 -18.05
N THR A 280 0.43 4.01 -17.73
CA THR A 280 0.87 5.24 -18.42
C THR A 280 1.68 4.96 -19.72
N THR A 281 1.51 3.80 -20.35
CA THR A 281 2.47 3.25 -21.32
C THR A 281 2.44 3.83 -22.74
N ASP A 282 1.31 4.34 -23.23
CA ASP A 282 1.24 4.97 -24.57
C ASP A 282 2.21 6.16 -24.68
N LYS A 283 2.37 6.89 -23.56
CA LYS A 283 3.33 8.00 -23.41
C LYS A 283 4.78 7.54 -23.42
N LEU A 284 5.05 6.24 -23.25
CA LEU A 284 6.38 5.63 -23.11
C LEU A 284 6.86 4.86 -24.36
N GLY A 285 6.01 4.66 -25.37
CA GLY A 285 6.45 4.15 -26.68
C GLY A 285 6.78 2.66 -26.70
N ILE A 286 6.06 1.90 -25.87
CA ILE A 286 5.94 0.45 -25.94
C ILE A 286 4.66 0.15 -26.71
N ASP A 287 4.64 -0.97 -27.43
CA ASP A 287 3.52 -1.40 -28.26
C ASP A 287 2.48 -2.14 -27.41
N LEU A 288 1.45 -1.44 -26.94
CA LEU A 288 0.34 -2.03 -26.20
C LEU A 288 -0.59 -2.85 -27.11
N GLU A 289 -0.74 -2.45 -28.37
CA GLU A 289 -1.55 -3.15 -29.37
C GLU A 289 -1.00 -4.56 -29.64
N LEU A 290 0.34 -4.73 -29.64
CA LEU A 290 1.00 -6.03 -29.68
C LEU A 290 0.67 -6.89 -28.45
N ILE A 291 0.64 -6.31 -27.24
CA ILE A 291 0.35 -7.03 -25.99
C ILE A 291 -1.09 -7.52 -25.98
N GLU A 292 -2.03 -6.66 -26.34
CA GLU A 292 -3.46 -7.00 -26.46
C GLU A 292 -3.68 -8.11 -27.50
N LYS A 293 -3.02 -8.06 -28.66
CA LYS A 293 -3.10 -9.13 -29.66
C LYS A 293 -2.48 -10.46 -29.19
N ILE A 294 -1.45 -10.44 -28.35
CA ILE A 294 -0.88 -11.67 -27.78
C ILE A 294 -1.85 -12.27 -26.74
N TRP A 295 -2.46 -11.44 -25.88
CA TRP A 295 -3.48 -11.86 -24.90
C TRP A 295 -4.76 -12.38 -25.56
N LEU A 296 -5.14 -11.84 -26.72
CA LEU A 296 -6.30 -12.31 -27.52
C LEU A 296 -5.99 -13.50 -28.44
N GLY A 297 -4.73 -13.93 -28.54
CA GLY A 297 -4.29 -15.04 -29.41
C GLY A 297 -4.03 -16.35 -28.66
N SER A 298 -3.72 -17.42 -29.39
CA SER A 298 -3.38 -18.73 -28.81
C SER A 298 -1.96 -18.79 -28.19
N GLY A 299 -1.31 -17.65 -28.03
CA GLY A 299 0.09 -17.51 -27.63
C GLY A 299 0.97 -16.85 -28.71
N TYR A 300 2.29 -16.90 -28.53
CA TYR A 300 3.25 -16.23 -29.41
C TYR A 300 4.57 -17.00 -29.57
N ARG A 301 5.38 -16.61 -30.56
CA ARG A 301 6.73 -17.10 -30.80
C ARG A 301 7.67 -15.95 -31.17
N TRP A 302 8.87 -15.95 -30.61
CA TRP A 302 9.94 -15.05 -31.05
C TRP A 302 10.60 -15.52 -32.35
N ASN A 303 10.56 -14.68 -33.40
CA ASN A 303 11.34 -14.90 -34.62
C ASN A 303 12.67 -14.12 -34.57
N ALA A 304 13.74 -14.84 -34.19
CA ALA A 304 15.08 -14.29 -34.08
C ALA A 304 15.73 -13.81 -35.40
N LYS A 305 15.16 -14.11 -36.58
CA LYS A 305 15.65 -13.56 -37.86
C LYS A 305 15.17 -12.13 -38.09
N ASN A 306 13.91 -11.89 -37.78
CA ASN A 306 13.24 -10.61 -38.01
C ASN A 306 13.26 -9.70 -36.77
N SER A 307 13.60 -10.26 -35.60
CA SER A 307 13.42 -9.64 -34.28
C SER A 307 11.97 -9.21 -34.03
N THR A 308 11.03 -10.07 -34.42
CA THR A 308 9.58 -9.85 -34.29
C THR A 308 8.93 -10.91 -33.41
N CYS A 309 7.91 -10.50 -32.66
CA CYS A 309 6.99 -11.41 -32.01
C CYS A 309 5.92 -11.83 -33.04
N GLU A 310 5.80 -13.13 -33.30
CA GLU A 310 4.80 -13.72 -34.19
C GLU A 310 3.70 -14.34 -33.35
N ILE A 311 2.45 -13.91 -33.56
CA ILE A 311 1.29 -14.34 -32.77
C ILE A 311 0.71 -15.61 -33.37
N LEU A 312 0.35 -16.57 -32.52
CA LEU A 312 -0.25 -17.83 -32.93
C LEU A 312 -1.77 -17.68 -33.10
N PRO A 313 -2.35 -18.18 -34.20
CA PRO A 313 -3.79 -18.10 -34.48
C PRO A 313 -4.63 -19.07 -33.64
#